data_AF-A0A0M8T7A0-F1
#
_entry.id   AF-A0A0M8T7A0-F1
#
_cell.length_a   1.000
_cell.length_b   1.000
_cell.length_c   1.000
_cell.angle_alpha   90.00
_cell.angle_beta   90.00
_cell.angle_gamma   90.00
#
_symmetry.space_group_name_H-M   'P 1'
#
loop_
_entity.id
_entity.type
_entity.pdbx_description
1 polymer ?
#
loop_
_entity_poly.entity_id
_entity_poly.type
_entity_poly.pdbx_seq_one_letter_code
_entity_poly.pdbx_strand_id
1 'polypeptide(L)'
;MVRADLPGGGRGPAAPAAVRRARVRRTALIGVPVAAVLAAGVIVPGSLHLGGASGQGVRAGGHQDTGPREKPQWMPLVPGTTENLSATVDRIVLAAAAQPSLTPRQDQFIYIKSKVSFLRVGTNPATRKTDTWITPLHTRQIWKSPDGEKGFLYEPGGALSDVEPDGTDLDHGPGVSGDTRHSYNSMKALPTDPDALLKRLYQGGKRGNPDDDWMAFKEINSLLSEQIAPSATSAALYKVAARIPGVELVPKANDADGRQGIAIAFTRASTRHEWIFDKDTYAYLGQRQVLVQEEEGLKPGTVVGQTTVIERAVTDAKKELPDGKRL
;
A
#
# COMPACT_ATOMS: atom_id res chain seq x y z
N MET A 1 45.11 62.78 -27.67
CA MET A 1 46.38 62.96 -26.94
C MET A 1 47.35 61.78 -26.97
N VAL A 2 47.46 60.93 -28.02
CA VAL A 2 48.39 59.75 -28.12
C VAL A 2 48.08 58.61 -27.08
N ARG A 3 47.72 57.36 -27.44
CA ARG A 3 48.51 56.19 -27.96
C ARG A 3 49.68 55.78 -27.03
N ALA A 4 50.16 54.53 -26.90
CA ALA A 4 49.97 53.23 -27.59
C ALA A 4 50.52 52.11 -26.64
N ASP A 5 50.37 50.79 -26.80
CA ASP A 5 49.48 49.91 -27.61
C ASP A 5 49.56 48.43 -27.11
N LEU A 6 48.98 47.46 -27.83
CA LEU A 6 49.19 45.99 -27.72
C LEU A 6 50.37 45.54 -28.67
N PRO A 7 50.77 44.25 -28.93
CA PRO A 7 50.03 42.97 -28.76
C PRO A 7 50.85 41.67 -28.51
N GLY A 8 50.18 40.50 -28.61
CA GLY A 8 50.77 39.18 -28.91
C GLY A 8 50.05 38.01 -28.21
N GLY A 9 49.52 36.96 -28.85
CA GLY A 9 49.41 36.66 -30.29
C GLY A 9 49.76 35.19 -30.60
N GLY A 10 48.77 34.29 -30.73
CA GLY A 10 49.01 32.88 -31.08
C GLY A 10 47.74 32.06 -31.32
N ARG A 11 47.39 31.80 -32.59
CA ARG A 11 46.35 30.84 -33.04
C ARG A 11 46.99 29.43 -33.07
N GLY A 12 46.34 28.34 -32.65
CA GLY A 12 45.38 27.51 -33.43
C GLY A 12 46.08 26.59 -34.46
N PRO A 13 45.47 25.50 -35.02
CA PRO A 13 44.19 24.85 -34.74
C PRO A 13 44.28 23.27 -34.72
N ALA A 14 43.14 22.59 -35.00
CA ALA A 14 42.99 21.25 -35.61
C ALA A 14 42.52 20.04 -34.76
N ALA A 15 41.26 19.65 -34.96
CA ALA A 15 40.83 18.26 -35.14
C ALA A 15 40.97 17.92 -36.65
N PRO A 16 41.09 16.65 -37.12
CA PRO A 16 40.13 15.57 -36.84
C PRO A 16 40.71 14.13 -36.79
N ALA A 17 39.87 13.12 -36.49
CA ALA A 17 39.67 11.91 -37.31
C ALA A 17 38.80 10.86 -36.60
N ALA A 18 37.76 10.36 -37.27
CA ALA A 18 37.01 9.19 -36.84
C ALA A 18 37.52 7.94 -37.58
N VAL A 19 37.73 6.83 -36.88
CA VAL A 19 38.04 5.53 -37.49
C VAL A 19 36.86 4.56 -37.32
N ARG A 20 36.14 4.31 -38.41
CA ARG A 20 35.21 3.19 -38.55
C ARG A 20 35.93 2.01 -39.22
N ARG A 21 35.87 0.82 -38.61
CA ARG A 21 35.87 -0.55 -39.20
C ARG A 21 36.06 -1.57 -38.05
N ALA A 22 35.50 -2.77 -38.05
CA ALA A 22 34.59 -3.43 -38.99
C ALA A 22 33.61 -4.38 -38.26
N ARG A 23 32.50 -4.74 -38.90
CA ARG A 23 31.64 -5.85 -38.46
C ARG A 23 32.27 -7.19 -38.86
N VAL A 24 32.20 -8.20 -37.99
CA VAL A 24 32.23 -9.61 -38.40
C VAL A 24 31.01 -10.31 -37.82
N ARG A 25 30.15 -10.85 -38.69
CA ARG A 25 29.12 -11.83 -38.33
C ARG A 25 29.69 -13.22 -38.55
N ARG A 26 29.54 -14.13 -37.58
CA ARG A 26 29.49 -15.57 -37.85
C ARG A 26 28.43 -16.23 -36.95
N THR A 27 27.41 -16.78 -37.60
CA THR A 27 26.62 -17.95 -37.17
C THR A 27 27.55 -19.19 -37.16
N ALA A 28 27.26 -20.35 -36.58
CA ALA A 28 25.95 -20.96 -36.27
C ALA A 28 26.05 -22.16 -35.28
N LEU A 29 24.92 -22.43 -34.60
CA LEU A 29 24.25 -23.74 -34.36
C LEU A 29 24.75 -24.82 -33.37
N ILE A 30 23.79 -25.15 -32.46
CA ILE A 30 23.34 -26.46 -31.93
C ILE A 30 24.32 -27.36 -31.16
N GLY A 31 23.93 -27.62 -29.90
CA GLY A 31 24.24 -28.84 -29.14
C GLY A 31 23.19 -29.07 -28.05
N VAL A 32 22.26 -30.01 -28.25
CA VAL A 32 21.25 -30.42 -27.25
C VAL A 32 21.74 -31.66 -26.52
N PRO A 33 21.58 -31.72 -25.19
CA PRO A 33 21.26 -32.96 -24.51
C PRO A 33 19.88 -32.86 -23.84
N VAL A 34 19.02 -33.83 -24.15
CA VAL A 34 17.77 -34.08 -23.42
C VAL A 34 18.12 -34.73 -22.08
N ALA A 35 17.57 -34.20 -20.99
CA ALA A 35 17.49 -34.90 -19.71
C ALA A 35 16.13 -34.62 -19.08
N ALA A 36 15.27 -35.64 -19.03
CA ALA A 36 13.94 -35.53 -18.44
C ALA A 36 14.00 -35.82 -16.93
N VAL A 37 13.44 -34.94 -16.10
CA VAL A 37 13.09 -35.26 -14.70
C VAL A 37 11.73 -34.66 -14.35
N LEU A 38 10.75 -35.57 -14.25
CA LEU A 38 9.61 -35.60 -13.32
C LEU A 38 8.87 -34.28 -12.99
N ALA A 39 7.59 -34.25 -13.36
CA ALA A 39 6.62 -33.36 -12.75
C ALA A 39 6.46 -33.66 -11.25
N ALA A 40 6.94 -32.75 -10.40
CA ALA A 40 6.50 -32.63 -9.02
C ALA A 40 5.57 -31.40 -8.94
N GLY A 41 4.30 -31.64 -8.65
CA GLY A 41 3.33 -30.55 -8.49
C GLY A 41 3.69 -29.68 -7.29
N VAL A 42 4.19 -28.48 -7.55
CA VAL A 42 4.31 -27.46 -6.50
C VAL A 42 2.90 -26.93 -6.25
N ILE A 43 2.23 -27.52 -5.27
CA ILE A 43 1.17 -26.82 -4.53
C ILE A 43 1.86 -25.60 -3.94
N VAL A 44 1.51 -24.42 -4.43
CA VAL A 44 1.93 -23.13 -3.84
C VAL A 44 0.90 -22.84 -2.74
N PRO A 45 1.24 -22.94 -1.44
CA PRO A 45 0.40 -22.41 -0.39
C PRO A 45 0.34 -20.89 -0.58
N GLY A 46 -0.86 -20.32 -0.50
CA GLY A 46 -1.07 -18.92 -0.87
C GLY A 46 -0.29 -17.98 0.04
N SER A 47 0.67 -17.24 -0.53
CA SER A 47 1.36 -16.16 0.18
C SER A 47 0.35 -15.09 0.61
N LEU A 48 0.14 -14.94 1.92
CA LEU A 48 -0.58 -13.80 2.50
C LEU A 48 0.23 -12.52 2.21
N HIS A 49 -0.15 -11.81 1.14
CA HIS A 49 0.41 -10.50 0.79
C HIS A 49 -0.05 -9.44 1.80
N LEU A 50 0.67 -9.37 2.92
CA LEU A 50 0.39 -8.53 4.08
C LEU A 50 1.09 -7.16 3.96
N GLY A 51 0.36 -6.21 3.38
CA GLY A 51 0.75 -4.80 3.31
C GLY A 51 1.10 -4.35 1.89
N GLY A 52 0.23 -3.51 1.31
CA GLY A 52 0.43 -2.90 0.00
C GLY A 52 -0.69 -3.22 -0.99
N ALA A 53 -1.43 -2.19 -1.41
CA ALA A 53 -2.07 -2.23 -2.71
C ALA A 53 -0.96 -2.25 -3.79
N SER A 54 -1.16 -3.06 -4.84
CA SER A 54 -0.37 -3.07 -6.08
C SER A 54 1.17 -3.10 -5.94
N GLY A 55 1.75 -4.30 -5.79
CA GLY A 55 3.17 -4.56 -6.01
C GLY A 55 3.38 -5.86 -6.78
N GLN A 56 3.88 -5.78 -8.01
CA GLN A 56 4.22 -6.97 -8.81
C GLN A 56 5.47 -7.66 -8.25
N GLY A 57 5.35 -8.96 -7.96
CA GLY A 57 6.44 -9.93 -8.10
C GLY A 57 7.78 -9.62 -7.41
N VAL A 58 7.82 -9.60 -6.08
CA VAL A 58 9.08 -9.76 -5.34
C VAL A 58 9.62 -11.18 -5.63
N ARG A 59 10.77 -11.26 -6.31
CA ARG A 59 11.49 -12.52 -6.49
C ARG A 59 12.00 -13.00 -5.13
N ALA A 60 11.94 -14.32 -4.88
CA ALA A 60 12.49 -14.92 -3.68
C ALA A 60 14.03 -14.83 -3.64
N GLY A 61 14.55 -13.66 -3.23
CA GLY A 61 15.94 -13.44 -2.85
C GLY A 61 16.14 -13.81 -1.37
N GLY A 62 17.22 -14.53 -1.07
CA GLY A 62 17.51 -15.02 0.29
C GLY A 62 18.04 -13.96 1.25
N HIS A 63 17.30 -12.89 1.49
CA HIS A 63 17.64 -11.89 2.51
C HIS A 63 17.29 -12.41 3.92
N GLN A 64 18.17 -12.13 4.88
CA GLN A 64 17.93 -12.45 6.29
C GLN A 64 17.24 -11.28 6.96
N ASP A 65 16.01 -11.48 7.46
CA ASP A 65 15.33 -10.48 8.30
C ASP A 65 16.02 -10.40 9.67
N THR A 66 16.75 -9.29 9.85
CA THR A 66 17.48 -8.90 11.07
C THR A 66 16.71 -7.90 11.95
N GLY A 67 15.47 -7.57 11.57
CA GLY A 67 14.63 -6.63 12.31
C GLY A 67 14.21 -7.16 13.69
N PRO A 68 13.80 -6.28 14.63
CA PRO A 68 13.25 -6.71 15.90
C PRO A 68 11.98 -7.56 15.69
N ARG A 69 11.83 -8.62 16.48
CA ARG A 69 10.72 -9.58 16.35
C ARG A 69 9.87 -9.59 17.62
N GLU A 70 8.57 -9.36 17.45
CA GLU A 70 7.58 -9.49 18.52
C GLU A 70 6.67 -10.71 18.30
N LYS A 71 6.10 -11.23 19.38
CA LYS A 71 5.10 -12.30 19.29
C LYS A 71 3.77 -11.72 18.80
N PRO A 72 3.05 -12.39 17.88
CA PRO A 72 1.75 -11.92 17.41
C PRO A 72 0.79 -11.64 18.57
N GLN A 73 0.17 -10.46 18.56
CA GLN A 73 -0.78 -10.05 19.59
C GLN A 73 -2.06 -10.89 19.48
N TRP A 74 -2.61 -11.31 20.61
CA TRP A 74 -3.89 -12.00 20.67
C TRP A 74 -4.95 -11.13 21.36
N MET A 75 -6.16 -11.13 20.82
CA MET A 75 -7.33 -10.49 21.41
C MET A 75 -8.59 -11.36 21.27
N PRO A 76 -9.57 -11.22 22.19
CA PRO A 76 -10.87 -11.86 22.01
C PRO A 76 -11.57 -11.36 20.74
N LEU A 77 -12.06 -12.28 19.91
CA LEU A 77 -12.87 -11.95 18.75
C LEU A 77 -14.23 -11.44 19.19
N VAL A 78 -14.50 -10.16 18.96
CA VAL A 78 -15.86 -9.60 19.03
C VAL A 78 -16.62 -10.06 17.78
N PRO A 79 -17.78 -10.76 17.91
CA PRO A 79 -18.59 -11.14 16.76
C PRO A 79 -19.03 -9.91 15.96
N GLY A 80 -19.05 -10.03 14.63
CA GLY A 80 -19.72 -9.04 13.80
C GLY A 80 -21.23 -9.28 13.76
N THR A 81 -21.97 -8.26 13.34
CA THR A 81 -23.42 -8.29 13.17
C THR A 81 -23.86 -7.43 12.00
N THR A 82 -24.98 -7.78 11.37
CA THR A 82 -25.66 -6.89 10.41
C THR A 82 -26.63 -5.92 11.10
N GLU A 83 -26.92 -6.14 12.39
CA GLU A 83 -27.74 -5.25 13.20
C GLU A 83 -27.10 -3.86 13.30
N ASN A 84 -27.89 -2.81 13.09
CA ASN A 84 -27.47 -1.40 13.07
C ASN A 84 -26.35 -1.04 12.06
N LEU A 85 -25.90 -1.95 11.19
CA LEU A 85 -24.84 -1.70 10.20
C LEU A 85 -25.15 -0.48 9.33
N SER A 86 -26.34 -0.41 8.71
CA SER A 86 -26.72 0.73 7.87
C SER A 86 -26.70 2.04 8.65
N ALA A 87 -27.35 2.09 9.82
CA ALA A 87 -27.43 3.30 10.63
C ALA A 87 -26.07 3.78 11.16
N THR A 88 -25.15 2.85 11.45
CA THR A 88 -23.77 3.16 11.80
C THR A 88 -22.98 3.67 10.59
N VAL A 89 -23.14 3.05 9.42
CA VAL A 89 -22.51 3.49 8.18
C VAL A 89 -23.00 4.88 7.78
N ASP A 90 -24.30 5.18 7.91
CA ASP A 90 -24.84 6.51 7.62
C ASP A 90 -24.18 7.60 8.50
N ARG A 91 -23.82 7.28 9.76
CA ARG A 91 -23.03 8.20 10.62
C ARG A 91 -21.58 8.34 10.15
N ILE A 92 -20.93 7.26 9.74
CA ILE A 92 -19.59 7.29 9.13
C ILE A 92 -19.59 8.13 7.83
N VAL A 93 -20.62 7.97 7.00
CA VAL A 93 -20.82 8.73 5.75
C VAL A 93 -21.00 10.22 6.04
N LEU A 94 -21.81 10.58 7.05
CA LEU A 94 -22.00 11.97 7.48
C LEU A 94 -20.70 12.58 8.03
N ALA A 95 -19.97 11.85 8.88
CA ALA A 95 -18.69 12.30 9.42
C ALA A 95 -17.63 12.49 8.32
N ALA A 96 -17.52 11.52 7.40
CA ALA A 96 -16.61 11.62 6.25
C ALA A 96 -16.96 12.79 5.32
N ALA A 97 -18.25 13.06 5.09
CA ALA A 97 -18.71 14.20 4.30
C ALA A 97 -18.42 15.55 4.98
N ALA A 98 -18.44 15.60 6.32
CA ALA A 98 -18.15 16.80 7.10
C ALA A 98 -16.64 17.11 7.29
N GLN A 99 -15.74 16.18 6.93
CA GLN A 99 -14.30 16.42 7.04
C GLN A 99 -13.79 17.48 6.03
N PRO A 100 -12.92 18.42 6.46
CA PRO A 100 -12.26 19.34 5.55
C PRO A 100 -11.49 18.60 4.44
N SER A 101 -11.84 18.88 3.18
CA SER A 101 -11.20 18.25 2.03
C SER A 101 -9.86 18.92 1.70
N LEU A 102 -8.77 18.36 2.23
CA LEU A 102 -7.43 18.75 1.81
C LEU A 102 -7.27 18.44 0.32
N THR A 103 -7.12 19.50 -0.48
CA THR A 103 -7.05 19.41 -1.94
C THR A 103 -5.66 19.81 -2.40
N PRO A 104 -4.74 18.84 -2.64
CA PRO A 104 -3.41 19.15 -3.11
C PRO A 104 -3.44 19.76 -4.52
N ARG A 105 -2.58 20.75 -4.75
CA ARG A 105 -2.19 21.15 -6.10
C ARG A 105 -1.33 20.07 -6.74
N GLN A 106 -1.23 20.04 -8.07
CA GLN A 106 -0.52 18.97 -8.80
C GLN A 106 1.00 18.99 -8.59
N ASP A 107 1.56 20.08 -8.08
CA ASP A 107 2.96 20.26 -7.68
C ASP A 107 3.25 19.82 -6.22
N GLN A 108 2.21 19.56 -5.42
CA GLN A 108 2.32 19.20 -4.00
C GLN A 108 2.32 17.68 -3.76
N PHE A 109 2.47 17.27 -2.51
CA PHE A 109 2.42 15.88 -2.07
C PHE A 109 1.37 15.68 -0.97
N ILE A 110 0.70 14.53 -1.01
CA ILE A 110 -0.11 14.01 0.09
C ILE A 110 0.85 13.32 1.06
N TYR A 111 0.96 13.86 2.27
CA TYR A 111 1.71 13.28 3.38
C TYR A 111 0.78 12.52 4.33
N ILE A 112 1.21 11.33 4.74
CA ILE A 112 0.50 10.53 5.75
C ILE A 112 1.50 9.91 6.72
N LYS A 113 1.21 10.08 8.00
CA LYS A 113 1.88 9.42 9.12
C LYS A 113 0.97 8.37 9.73
N SER A 114 1.48 7.17 9.88
CA SER A 114 0.82 6.06 10.54
C SER A 114 1.76 5.37 11.52
N LYS A 115 1.22 4.57 12.44
CA LYS A 115 1.95 3.44 13.01
C LYS A 115 1.46 2.14 12.38
N VAL A 116 2.36 1.20 12.13
CA VAL A 116 2.07 -0.09 11.49
C VAL A 116 2.75 -1.26 12.21
N SER A 117 2.11 -2.43 12.14
CA SER A 117 2.66 -3.71 12.58
C SER A 117 2.05 -4.81 11.71
N PHE A 118 2.88 -5.71 11.18
CA PHE A 118 2.46 -6.76 10.27
C PHE A 118 3.14 -8.09 10.59
N LEU A 119 2.43 -9.17 10.32
CA LEU A 119 2.98 -10.52 10.40
C LEU A 119 4.11 -10.70 9.38
N ARG A 120 5.08 -11.49 9.77
CA ARG A 120 6.22 -11.94 9.00
C ARG A 120 6.34 -13.44 9.19
N VAL A 121 6.60 -14.14 8.09
CA VAL A 121 6.79 -15.58 8.05
C VAL A 121 8.14 -15.82 7.41
N GLY A 122 9.04 -16.49 8.13
CA GLY A 122 10.39 -16.76 7.65
C GLY A 122 10.74 -18.22 7.78
N THR A 123 11.07 -18.85 6.66
CA THR A 123 11.60 -20.21 6.64
C THR A 123 13.12 -20.19 6.70
N ASN A 124 13.69 -20.76 7.75
CA ASN A 124 15.14 -20.95 7.86
C ASN A 124 15.60 -21.99 6.81
N PRO A 125 16.48 -21.65 5.85
CA PRO A 125 16.79 -22.52 4.72
C PRO A 125 17.56 -23.79 5.13
N ALA A 126 18.34 -23.73 6.21
CA ALA A 126 19.16 -24.84 6.71
C ALA A 126 18.35 -25.85 7.53
N THR A 127 17.42 -25.38 8.37
CA THR A 127 16.62 -26.25 9.26
C THR A 127 15.23 -26.56 8.71
N ARG A 128 14.80 -25.87 7.63
CA ARG A 128 13.45 -25.89 7.06
C ARG A 128 12.32 -25.54 8.04
N LYS A 129 12.65 -25.01 9.22
CA LYS A 129 11.67 -24.50 10.18
C LYS A 129 11.14 -23.16 9.71
N THR A 130 9.82 -23.04 9.66
CA THR A 130 9.13 -21.76 9.57
C THR A 130 8.98 -21.18 10.97
N ASP A 131 9.28 -19.89 11.10
CA ASP A 131 9.05 -19.07 12.27
C ASP A 131 8.13 -17.90 11.88
N THR A 132 7.31 -17.45 12.82
CA THR A 132 6.23 -16.48 12.57
C THR A 132 6.22 -15.43 13.67
N TRP A 133 6.44 -14.17 13.30
CA TRP A 133 6.52 -13.03 14.20
C TRP A 133 5.74 -11.84 13.65
N ILE A 134 5.52 -10.82 14.47
CA ILE A 134 5.10 -9.49 13.99
C ILE A 134 6.27 -8.51 14.08
N THR A 135 6.26 -7.50 13.22
CA THR A 135 7.06 -6.29 13.46
C THR A 135 6.50 -5.54 14.68
N PRO A 136 7.33 -4.97 15.56
CA PRO A 136 6.85 -4.04 16.58
C PRO A 136 6.04 -2.90 15.96
N LEU A 137 5.15 -2.28 16.73
CA LEU A 137 4.40 -1.11 16.27
C LEU A 137 5.36 0.08 16.05
N HIS A 138 5.65 0.40 14.80
CA HIS A 138 6.63 1.43 14.41
C HIS A 138 6.02 2.45 13.45
N THR A 139 6.74 3.55 13.18
CA THR A 139 6.22 4.66 12.36
C THR A 139 6.42 4.39 10.87
N ARG A 140 5.39 4.65 10.08
CA ARG A 140 5.41 4.70 8.61
C ARG A 140 4.99 6.09 8.16
N GLN A 141 5.82 6.73 7.34
CA GLN A 141 5.57 8.03 6.72
C GLN A 141 5.63 7.87 5.21
N ILE A 142 4.64 8.38 4.49
CA ILE A 142 4.56 8.27 3.04
C ILE A 142 4.13 9.58 2.39
N TRP A 143 4.77 9.90 1.27
CA TRP A 143 4.45 11.01 0.38
C TRP A 143 4.00 10.44 -0.96
N LYS A 144 2.91 10.96 -1.52
CA LYS A 144 2.42 10.62 -2.88
C LYS A 144 2.00 11.89 -3.62
N SER A 145 2.41 12.05 -4.88
CA SER A 145 1.86 13.11 -5.73
C SER A 145 0.38 12.83 -6.07
N PRO A 146 -0.43 13.84 -6.44
CA PRO A 146 -1.85 13.63 -6.73
C PRO A 146 -2.14 12.70 -7.91
N ASP A 147 -1.25 12.66 -8.90
CA ASP A 147 -1.31 11.73 -10.04
C ASP A 147 -0.86 10.30 -9.66
N GLY A 148 -0.09 10.14 -8.58
CA GLY A 148 0.48 8.88 -8.13
C GLY A 148 1.82 8.51 -8.77
N GLU A 149 2.35 9.32 -9.68
CA GLU A 149 3.59 9.03 -10.43
C GLU A 149 4.88 9.24 -9.59
N LYS A 150 4.76 9.97 -8.46
CA LYS A 150 5.88 10.26 -7.55
C LYS A 150 5.53 9.91 -6.12
N GLY A 151 6.53 9.43 -5.38
CA GLY A 151 6.37 9.17 -3.97
C GLY A 151 7.65 8.87 -3.22
N PHE A 152 7.52 8.78 -1.91
CA PHE A 152 8.61 8.43 -1.00
C PHE A 152 8.04 7.72 0.21
N LEU A 153 8.70 6.64 0.66
CA LEU A 153 8.34 5.88 1.85
C LEU A 153 9.47 5.93 2.87
N TYR A 154 9.16 6.31 4.10
CA TYR A 154 10.08 6.21 5.22
C TYR A 154 9.43 5.44 6.38
N GLU A 155 9.94 4.23 6.63
CA GLU A 155 9.43 3.30 7.64
C GLU A 155 10.56 2.84 8.57
N PRO A 156 11.05 3.71 9.47
CA PRO A 156 12.10 3.35 10.43
C PRO A 156 11.60 2.25 11.37
N GLY A 157 12.30 1.12 11.38
CA GLY A 157 11.89 -0.09 12.10
C GLY A 157 11.07 -1.09 11.26
N GLY A 158 10.82 -0.78 9.98
CA GLY A 158 10.29 -1.74 9.02
C GLY A 158 11.26 -2.92 8.82
N ALA A 159 10.74 -4.15 8.89
CA ALA A 159 11.54 -5.38 8.76
C ALA A 159 11.66 -5.89 7.31
N LEU A 160 11.24 -5.10 6.32
CA LEU A 160 11.49 -5.42 4.92
C LEU A 160 12.91 -4.93 4.57
N SER A 161 13.77 -5.84 4.11
CA SER A 161 15.12 -5.54 3.62
C SER A 161 15.16 -4.53 2.46
N ASP A 162 14.02 -4.32 1.83
CA ASP A 162 13.85 -3.52 0.61
C ASP A 162 13.38 -2.08 0.95
N VAL A 163 13.15 -1.79 2.24
CA VAL A 163 12.98 -0.42 2.74
C VAL A 163 14.34 0.07 3.22
N GLU A 164 14.93 0.99 2.47
CA GLU A 164 16.24 1.56 2.78
C GLU A 164 16.19 2.31 4.13
N PRO A 165 17.26 2.30 4.96
CA PRO A 165 17.26 2.94 6.27
C PRO A 165 16.99 4.46 6.26
N ASP A 166 17.28 5.14 5.14
CA ASP A 166 16.99 6.55 4.86
C ASP A 166 15.68 6.77 4.06
N GLY A 167 15.01 5.67 3.68
CA GLY A 167 13.71 5.61 3.01
C GLY A 167 13.78 5.38 1.50
N THR A 168 12.76 4.71 0.97
CA THR A 168 12.68 4.24 -0.42
C THR A 168 11.99 5.28 -1.31
N ASP A 169 12.61 5.61 -2.43
CA ASP A 169 11.97 6.40 -3.49
C ASP A 169 10.96 5.55 -4.28
N LEU A 170 9.76 6.08 -4.48
CA LEU A 170 8.65 5.39 -5.15
C LEU A 170 8.33 5.99 -6.53
N ASP A 171 9.11 6.96 -7.01
CA ASP A 171 8.90 7.58 -8.31
C ASP A 171 8.94 6.55 -9.45
N HIS A 172 7.99 6.66 -10.37
CA HIS A 172 7.94 5.80 -11.54
C HIS A 172 9.01 6.21 -12.57
N GLY A 173 9.78 5.23 -13.04
CA GLY A 173 10.91 5.47 -13.93
C GLY A 173 10.47 5.97 -15.32
N PRO A 174 11.33 6.71 -16.06
CA PRO A 174 10.97 7.23 -17.38
C PRO A 174 10.48 6.13 -18.33
N GLY A 175 9.24 6.28 -18.84
CA GLY A 175 8.61 5.30 -19.74
C GLY A 175 7.93 4.11 -19.05
N VAL A 176 7.90 4.08 -17.71
CA VAL A 176 7.10 3.16 -16.90
C VAL A 176 5.95 3.95 -16.30
N SER A 177 4.72 3.77 -16.80
CA SER A 177 3.53 4.18 -16.05
C SER A 177 3.28 3.14 -14.95
N GLY A 178 3.31 3.56 -13.69
CA GLY A 178 2.95 2.68 -12.58
C GLY A 178 1.44 2.60 -12.36
N ASP A 179 1.05 1.89 -11.29
CA ASP A 179 -0.35 1.60 -11.00
C ASP A 179 -1.05 2.79 -10.29
N THR A 180 -1.32 3.85 -11.06
CA THR A 180 -1.93 5.08 -10.56
C THR A 180 -3.45 4.99 -10.35
N ARG A 181 -4.06 3.80 -10.41
CA ARG A 181 -5.51 3.63 -10.21
C ARG A 181 -5.98 4.03 -8.80
N HIS A 182 -5.07 3.94 -7.82
CA HIS A 182 -5.26 4.38 -6.44
C HIS A 182 -4.53 5.69 -6.15
N SER A 183 -4.45 6.60 -7.12
CA SER A 183 -4.00 7.98 -6.88
C SER A 183 -5.15 8.92 -6.54
N TYR A 184 -4.84 10.08 -5.96
CA TYR A 184 -5.85 11.08 -5.58
C TYR A 184 -6.65 11.58 -6.78
N ASN A 185 -5.99 11.79 -7.92
CA ASN A 185 -6.64 12.19 -9.16
C ASN A 185 -7.60 11.09 -9.64
N SER A 186 -7.18 9.82 -9.60
CA SER A 186 -8.03 8.67 -9.94
C SER A 186 -9.22 8.53 -8.99
N MET A 187 -9.02 8.72 -7.67
CA MET A 187 -10.11 8.75 -6.68
C MET A 187 -11.08 9.90 -6.91
N LYS A 188 -10.57 11.11 -7.18
CA LYS A 188 -11.38 12.31 -7.42
C LYS A 188 -12.22 12.20 -8.70
N ALA A 189 -11.80 11.37 -9.66
CA ALA A 189 -12.55 11.05 -10.87
C ALA A 189 -13.58 9.93 -10.70
N LEU A 190 -13.68 9.29 -9.53
CA LEU A 190 -14.71 8.28 -9.28
C LEU A 190 -16.12 8.91 -9.19
N PRO A 191 -17.17 8.19 -9.64
CA PRO A 191 -18.54 8.63 -9.38
C PRO A 191 -18.81 8.62 -7.87
N THR A 192 -19.43 9.69 -7.37
CA THR A 192 -19.91 9.79 -5.98
C THR A 192 -21.35 9.28 -5.80
N ASP A 193 -22.05 9.01 -6.90
CA ASP A 193 -23.33 8.30 -6.85
C ASP A 193 -23.13 6.83 -6.41
N PRO A 194 -23.80 6.36 -5.35
CA PRO A 194 -23.58 5.02 -4.81
C PRO A 194 -23.96 3.87 -5.77
N ASP A 195 -24.88 4.06 -6.71
CA ASP A 195 -25.28 3.01 -7.66
C ASP A 195 -24.30 2.92 -8.84
N ALA A 196 -23.87 4.05 -9.38
CA ALA A 196 -22.79 4.12 -10.37
C ALA A 196 -21.45 3.59 -9.82
N LEU A 197 -21.12 3.93 -8.57
CA LEU A 197 -19.90 3.45 -7.91
C LEU A 197 -19.97 1.94 -7.61
N LEU A 198 -21.09 1.44 -7.09
CA LEU A 198 -21.30 0.00 -6.91
C LEU A 198 -21.22 -0.75 -8.25
N LYS A 199 -21.84 -0.23 -9.31
CA LYS A 199 -21.77 -0.81 -10.67
C LYS A 199 -20.33 -0.84 -11.20
N ARG A 200 -19.52 0.18 -10.91
CA ARG A 200 -18.10 0.22 -11.28
C ARG A 200 -17.27 -0.83 -10.54
N LEU A 201 -17.47 -0.99 -9.23
CA LEU A 201 -16.73 -1.97 -8.43
C LEU A 201 -16.99 -3.42 -8.87
N TYR A 202 -18.20 -3.72 -9.34
CA TYR A 202 -18.58 -5.02 -9.87
C TYR A 202 -18.47 -5.11 -11.41
N GLN A 203 -17.72 -4.21 -12.07
CA GLN A 203 -17.56 -4.25 -13.51
C GLN A 203 -16.79 -5.51 -13.94
N GLY A 204 -17.49 -6.46 -14.57
CA GLY A 204 -16.95 -7.77 -14.96
C GLY A 204 -17.13 -8.88 -13.93
N GLY A 205 -17.71 -8.58 -12.76
CA GLY A 205 -18.07 -9.55 -11.71
C GLY A 205 -19.57 -9.54 -11.40
N LYS A 206 -19.96 -10.23 -10.33
CA LYS A 206 -21.37 -10.38 -9.90
C LYS A 206 -21.51 -10.24 -8.38
N ARG A 207 -22.27 -9.24 -7.92
CA ARG A 207 -22.63 -9.08 -6.50
C ARG A 207 -23.35 -10.32 -5.95
N GLY A 208 -22.92 -10.79 -4.79
CA GLY A 208 -23.35 -12.06 -4.19
C GLY A 208 -22.49 -13.26 -4.61
N ASN A 209 -21.47 -13.07 -5.46
CA ASN A 209 -20.37 -14.03 -5.60
C ASN A 209 -19.31 -13.68 -4.54
N PRO A 210 -18.91 -14.62 -3.65
CA PRO A 210 -17.95 -14.35 -2.57
C PRO A 210 -16.57 -13.83 -3.02
N ASP A 211 -16.14 -14.15 -4.24
CA ASP A 211 -14.86 -13.71 -4.80
C ASP A 211 -14.97 -12.26 -5.29
N ASP A 212 -16.04 -11.94 -6.03
CA ASP A 212 -16.31 -10.60 -6.53
C ASP A 212 -16.65 -9.62 -5.38
N ASP A 213 -17.40 -10.07 -4.38
CA ASP A 213 -17.73 -9.28 -3.17
C ASP A 213 -16.45 -8.93 -2.38
N TRP A 214 -15.53 -9.89 -2.23
CA TRP A 214 -14.22 -9.65 -1.64
C TRP A 214 -13.37 -8.69 -2.49
N MET A 215 -13.36 -8.84 -3.81
CA MET A 215 -12.63 -7.95 -4.71
C MET A 215 -13.15 -6.51 -4.62
N ALA A 216 -14.47 -6.31 -4.56
CA ALA A 216 -15.09 -5.00 -4.36
C ALA A 216 -14.69 -4.38 -3.01
N PHE A 217 -14.73 -5.14 -1.91
CA PHE A 217 -14.33 -4.67 -0.58
C PHE A 217 -12.84 -4.29 -0.53
N LYS A 218 -11.98 -5.13 -1.11
CA LYS A 218 -10.53 -4.90 -1.20
C LYS A 218 -10.18 -3.68 -2.07
N GLU A 219 -10.92 -3.43 -3.14
CA GLU A 219 -10.70 -2.24 -3.98
C GLU A 219 -11.08 -0.96 -3.23
N ILE A 220 -12.20 -0.94 -2.49
CA ILE A 220 -12.54 0.17 -1.58
C ILE A 220 -11.45 0.36 -0.52
N ASN A 221 -10.95 -0.74 0.08
CA ASN A 221 -9.84 -0.67 1.03
C ASN A 221 -8.62 0.00 0.40
N SER A 222 -8.24 -0.39 -0.82
CA SER A 222 -7.07 0.12 -1.52
C SER A 222 -7.20 1.61 -1.85
N LEU A 223 -8.39 2.05 -2.29
CA LEU A 223 -8.72 3.46 -2.50
C LEU A 223 -8.63 4.28 -1.20
N LEU A 224 -9.18 3.79 -0.09
CA LEU A 224 -9.18 4.54 1.19
C LEU A 224 -7.85 4.46 1.97
N SER A 225 -6.97 3.53 1.60
CA SER A 225 -5.66 3.33 2.24
C SER A 225 -4.66 4.37 1.77
N GLU A 226 -3.85 4.88 2.71
CA GLU A 226 -2.70 5.76 2.42
C GLU A 226 -3.00 6.93 1.46
N GLN A 227 -4.17 7.55 1.59
CA GLN A 227 -4.54 8.77 0.88
C GLN A 227 -5.31 9.77 1.76
N ILE A 228 -5.37 11.01 1.28
CA ILE A 228 -6.42 11.97 1.66
C ILE A 228 -7.50 11.88 0.59
N ALA A 229 -8.48 11.02 0.80
CA ALA A 229 -9.60 10.88 -0.13
C ALA A 229 -10.55 12.09 -0.02
N PRO A 230 -11.03 12.69 -1.13
CA PRO A 230 -12.02 13.76 -1.09
C PRO A 230 -13.26 13.36 -0.29
N SER A 231 -13.81 14.27 0.53
CA SER A 231 -14.87 13.92 1.51
C SER A 231 -16.08 13.21 0.89
N ALA A 232 -16.56 13.71 -0.25
CA ALA A 232 -17.67 13.11 -1.01
C ALA A 232 -17.33 11.72 -1.58
N THR A 233 -16.09 11.50 -2.03
CA THR A 233 -15.62 10.19 -2.51
C THR A 233 -15.52 9.20 -1.36
N SER A 234 -14.96 9.60 -0.22
CA SER A 234 -14.88 8.79 1.01
C SER A 234 -16.28 8.38 1.49
N ALA A 235 -17.20 9.35 1.57
CA ALA A 235 -18.59 9.13 1.94
C ALA A 235 -19.30 8.14 0.98
N ALA A 236 -19.12 8.30 -0.33
CA ALA A 236 -19.66 7.36 -1.32
C ALA A 236 -19.07 5.94 -1.16
N LEU A 237 -17.76 5.82 -0.96
CA LEU A 237 -17.07 4.54 -0.77
C LEU A 237 -17.54 3.81 0.49
N TYR A 238 -17.67 4.49 1.64
CA TYR A 238 -18.23 3.87 2.87
C TYR A 238 -19.69 3.45 2.70
N LYS A 239 -20.52 4.28 2.05
CA LYS A 239 -21.92 3.95 1.76
C LYS A 239 -22.07 2.73 0.84
N VAL A 240 -21.15 2.57 -0.12
CA VAL A 240 -21.13 1.42 -1.04
C VAL A 240 -20.58 0.17 -0.36
N ALA A 241 -19.59 0.28 0.52
CA ALA A 241 -19.03 -0.85 1.26
C ALA A 241 -20.12 -1.60 2.05
N ALA A 242 -21.01 -0.89 2.75
CA ALA A 242 -22.11 -1.50 3.50
C ALA A 242 -23.15 -2.25 2.64
N ARG A 243 -23.10 -2.10 1.31
CA ARG A 243 -23.96 -2.82 0.36
C ARG A 243 -23.30 -4.10 -0.16
N ILE A 244 -22.01 -4.32 0.10
CA ILE A 244 -21.30 -5.54 -0.29
C ILE A 244 -21.78 -6.70 0.61
N PRO A 245 -22.31 -7.81 0.05
CA PRO A 245 -22.67 -8.98 0.82
C PRO A 245 -21.47 -9.53 1.60
N GLY A 246 -21.67 -9.91 2.87
CA GLY A 246 -20.60 -10.36 3.76
C GLY A 246 -19.91 -9.24 4.56
N VAL A 247 -20.28 -7.96 4.35
CA VAL A 247 -19.88 -6.88 5.25
C VAL A 247 -20.70 -6.89 6.54
N GLU A 248 -20.00 -6.77 7.67
CA GLU A 248 -20.56 -6.78 9.03
C GLU A 248 -20.07 -5.59 9.86
N LEU A 249 -20.81 -5.23 10.91
CA LEU A 249 -20.42 -4.26 11.93
C LEU A 249 -19.81 -5.01 13.13
N VAL A 250 -18.59 -4.65 13.52
CA VAL A 250 -17.99 -5.04 14.81
C VAL A 250 -18.17 -3.87 15.79
N PRO A 251 -19.04 -4.00 16.82
CA PRO A 251 -19.47 -2.86 17.65
C PRO A 251 -18.42 -2.40 18.68
N LYS A 252 -17.29 -3.10 18.81
CA LYS A 252 -16.17 -2.76 19.69
C LYS A 252 -14.86 -3.16 19.02
N ALA A 253 -14.07 -2.18 18.62
CA ALA A 253 -12.77 -2.37 17.98
C ALA A 253 -11.82 -1.25 18.38
N ASN A 254 -10.72 -1.56 19.08
CA ASN A 254 -9.67 -0.56 19.34
C ASN A 254 -8.69 -0.53 18.17
N ASP A 255 -8.16 0.65 17.82
CA ASP A 255 -7.06 0.74 16.85
C ASP A 255 -5.71 0.33 17.47
N ALA A 256 -4.64 0.34 16.68
CA ALA A 256 -3.30 -0.02 17.14
C ALA A 256 -2.69 0.94 18.18
N ASP A 257 -3.26 2.13 18.39
CA ASP A 257 -2.86 3.09 19.43
C ASP A 257 -3.77 2.99 20.68
N GLY A 258 -4.69 2.03 20.71
CA GLY A 258 -5.62 1.79 21.81
C GLY A 258 -6.86 2.68 21.81
N ARG A 259 -7.06 3.54 20.80
CA ARG A 259 -8.24 4.41 20.68
C ARG A 259 -9.50 3.57 20.48
N GLN A 260 -10.56 3.86 21.22
CA GLN A 260 -11.80 3.10 21.18
C GLN A 260 -12.61 3.41 19.92
N GLY A 261 -13.10 2.36 19.27
CA GLY A 261 -13.82 2.49 18.02
C GLY A 261 -14.82 1.37 17.77
N ILE A 262 -15.35 1.44 16.56
CA ILE A 262 -16.22 0.46 15.91
C ILE A 262 -15.59 0.10 14.57
N ALA A 263 -15.90 -1.06 13.99
CA ALA A 263 -15.36 -1.42 12.69
C ALA A 263 -16.40 -1.90 11.68
N ILE A 264 -16.23 -1.50 10.42
CA ILE A 264 -16.82 -2.19 9.27
C ILE A 264 -15.85 -3.33 8.93
N ALA A 265 -16.34 -4.55 8.83
CA ALA A 265 -15.50 -5.72 8.60
C ALA A 265 -15.99 -6.61 7.45
N PHE A 266 -15.05 -7.35 6.86
CA PHE A 266 -15.31 -8.41 5.89
C PHE A 266 -14.41 -9.60 6.22
N THR A 267 -14.99 -10.80 6.28
CA THR A 267 -14.23 -12.04 6.52
C THR A 267 -13.99 -12.79 5.22
N ARG A 268 -12.73 -13.08 4.90
CA ARG A 268 -12.34 -13.87 3.74
C ARG A 268 -11.34 -14.96 4.15
N ALA A 269 -11.68 -16.21 3.83
CA ALA A 269 -10.93 -17.39 4.29
C ALA A 269 -10.74 -17.36 5.83
N SER A 270 -9.50 -17.45 6.29
CA SER A 270 -9.06 -17.44 7.69
C SER A 270 -9.06 -16.06 8.35
N THR A 271 -9.15 -14.97 7.59
CA THR A 271 -8.86 -13.61 8.07
C THR A 271 -10.09 -12.69 7.99
N ARG A 272 -10.33 -11.94 9.07
CA ARG A 272 -11.26 -10.81 9.07
C ARG A 272 -10.49 -9.50 8.91
N HIS A 273 -10.88 -8.72 7.92
CA HIS A 273 -10.37 -7.40 7.62
C HIS A 273 -11.31 -6.35 8.21
N GLU A 274 -10.81 -5.46 9.05
CA GLU A 274 -11.58 -4.49 9.83
C GLU A 274 -11.10 -3.06 9.51
N TRP A 275 -12.01 -2.16 9.15
CA TRP A 275 -11.77 -0.72 9.06
C TRP A 275 -12.30 -0.06 10.33
N ILE A 276 -11.40 0.54 11.11
CA ILE A 276 -11.71 1.03 12.45
C ILE A 276 -12.00 2.53 12.40
N PHE A 277 -13.13 2.92 12.98
CA PHE A 277 -13.62 4.28 13.10
C PHE A 277 -13.75 4.64 14.58
N ASP A 278 -13.44 5.88 14.92
CA ASP A 278 -13.62 6.44 16.25
C ASP A 278 -15.09 6.32 16.70
N LYS A 279 -15.31 5.90 17.95
CA LYS A 279 -16.65 5.53 18.43
C LYS A 279 -17.65 6.69 18.38
N ASP A 280 -17.17 7.90 18.62
CA ASP A 280 -18.01 9.07 18.90
C ASP A 280 -18.01 10.10 17.76
N THR A 281 -16.87 10.26 17.08
CA THR A 281 -16.72 11.15 15.92
C THR A 281 -16.89 10.45 14.57
N TYR A 282 -16.87 9.11 14.54
CA TYR A 282 -16.88 8.27 13.33
C TYR A 282 -15.73 8.57 12.35
N ALA A 283 -14.68 9.27 12.79
CA ALA A 283 -13.48 9.50 12.00
C ALA A 283 -12.71 8.19 11.80
N TYR A 284 -12.24 7.92 10.58
CA TYR A 284 -11.43 6.75 10.29
C TYR A 284 -10.08 6.78 11.03
N LEU A 285 -9.85 5.78 11.87
CA LEU A 285 -8.64 5.63 12.67
C LEU A 285 -7.60 4.72 12.01
N GLY A 286 -8.02 3.64 11.33
CA GLY A 286 -7.06 2.66 10.85
C GLY A 286 -7.67 1.34 10.37
N GLN A 287 -6.83 0.30 10.34
CA GLN A 287 -7.19 -1.05 9.89
C GLN A 287 -6.65 -2.11 10.84
N ARG A 288 -7.34 -3.25 10.91
CA ARG A 288 -6.84 -4.48 11.51
C ARG A 288 -7.15 -5.69 10.63
N GLN A 289 -6.26 -6.67 10.64
CA GLN A 289 -6.45 -8.00 10.07
C GLN A 289 -6.25 -9.00 11.21
N VAL A 290 -7.27 -9.79 11.50
CA VAL A 290 -7.30 -10.73 12.62
C VAL A 290 -7.75 -12.11 12.15
N LEU A 291 -7.07 -13.16 12.61
CA LEU A 291 -7.45 -14.52 12.29
C LEU A 291 -8.76 -14.90 12.97
N VAL A 292 -9.69 -15.47 12.21
CA VAL A 292 -10.93 -16.08 12.71
C VAL A 292 -10.87 -17.61 12.72
N GLN A 293 -9.87 -18.20 12.07
CA GLN A 293 -9.56 -19.63 12.06
C GLN A 293 -8.07 -19.84 12.39
N GLU A 294 -7.65 -21.07 12.63
CA GLU A 294 -6.22 -21.37 12.81
C GLU A 294 -5.49 -21.36 11.47
N GLU A 295 -4.34 -20.68 11.41
CA GLU A 295 -3.52 -20.56 10.19
C GLU A 295 -2.04 -20.38 10.58
N GLU A 296 -1.11 -21.05 9.87
CA GLU A 296 0.34 -21.02 10.17
C GLU A 296 0.71 -21.27 11.66
N GLY A 297 -0.08 -22.11 12.34
CA GLY A 297 0.07 -22.41 13.77
C GLY A 297 -0.38 -21.29 14.73
N LEU A 298 -1.02 -20.24 14.20
CA LEU A 298 -1.59 -19.14 14.96
C LEU A 298 -3.08 -19.35 15.19
N LYS A 299 -3.50 -19.25 16.45
CA LYS A 299 -4.91 -19.44 16.87
C LYS A 299 -5.82 -18.27 16.47
N PRO A 300 -7.16 -18.49 16.38
CA PRO A 300 -8.14 -17.40 16.22
C PRO A 300 -7.99 -16.30 17.26
N GLY A 301 -8.21 -15.05 16.86
CA GLY A 301 -7.98 -13.84 17.65
C GLY A 301 -6.56 -13.29 17.56
N THR A 302 -5.66 -13.95 16.82
CA THR A 302 -4.32 -13.43 16.56
C THR A 302 -4.36 -12.32 15.51
N VAL A 303 -3.76 -11.17 15.81
CA VAL A 303 -3.66 -10.03 14.90
C VAL A 303 -2.45 -10.22 13.98
N VAL A 304 -2.69 -10.18 12.67
CA VAL A 304 -1.69 -10.43 11.62
C VAL A 304 -1.36 -9.18 10.80
N GLY A 305 -2.13 -8.11 10.97
CA GLY A 305 -1.79 -6.82 10.39
C GLY A 305 -2.59 -5.71 11.07
N GLN A 306 -1.97 -4.56 11.30
CA GLN A 306 -2.65 -3.41 11.85
C GLN A 306 -1.95 -2.09 11.46
N THR A 307 -2.78 -1.07 11.24
CA THR A 307 -2.37 0.28 10.87
C THR A 307 -3.22 1.26 11.66
N THR A 308 -2.62 2.30 12.21
CA THR A 308 -3.32 3.44 12.81
C THR A 308 -2.80 4.74 12.19
N VAL A 309 -3.72 5.60 11.73
CA VAL A 309 -3.39 6.90 11.15
C VAL A 309 -3.20 7.91 12.27
N ILE A 310 -2.05 8.57 12.25
CA ILE A 310 -1.64 9.61 13.19
C ILE A 310 -1.90 10.98 12.58
N GLU A 311 -1.54 11.17 11.31
CA GLU A 311 -1.58 12.48 10.66
C GLU A 311 -1.81 12.34 9.15
N ARG A 312 -2.51 13.31 8.55
CA ARG A 312 -2.65 13.50 7.11
C ARG A 312 -2.48 14.98 6.80
N ALA A 313 -1.65 15.31 5.82
CA ALA A 313 -1.41 16.70 5.40
C ALA A 313 -1.13 16.80 3.89
N VAL A 314 -1.08 18.03 3.38
CA VAL A 314 -0.51 18.33 2.07
C VAL A 314 0.76 19.14 2.29
N THR A 315 1.85 18.74 1.64
CA THR A 315 3.18 19.38 1.75
C THR A 315 3.64 19.88 0.39
N ASP A 316 4.46 20.94 0.36
CA ASP A 316 4.88 21.54 -0.91
C ASP A 316 5.98 20.72 -1.63
N ALA A 317 6.72 19.87 -0.92
CA ALA A 317 7.68 18.95 -1.50
C ALA A 317 7.61 17.51 -0.96
N LYS A 318 8.24 16.60 -1.72
CA LYS A 318 8.58 15.23 -1.32
C LYS A 318 9.60 15.26 -0.17
N LYS A 319 9.44 14.39 0.83
CA LYS A 319 10.23 14.36 2.08
C LYS A 319 10.09 15.59 2.99
N GLU A 320 9.11 16.46 2.75
CA GLU A 320 8.79 17.59 3.62
C GLU A 320 7.76 17.18 4.68
N LEU A 321 7.97 17.56 5.93
CA LEU A 321 7.05 17.34 7.03
C LEU A 321 6.00 18.46 7.11
N PRO A 322 4.83 18.25 7.75
CA PRO A 322 3.79 19.28 7.86
C PRO A 322 4.20 20.57 8.60
N ASP A 323 5.32 20.56 9.31
CA ASP A 323 5.92 21.72 9.96
C ASP A 323 6.99 22.44 9.10
N GLY A 324 7.09 22.09 7.82
CA GLY A 324 8.02 22.67 6.83
C GLY A 324 9.47 22.18 6.93
N LYS A 325 9.78 21.28 7.87
CA LYS A 325 11.10 20.64 7.93
C LYS A 325 11.24 19.60 6.82
N ARG A 326 12.47 19.19 6.53
CA ARG A 326 12.73 17.97 5.76
C ARG A 326 13.11 16.83 6.68
N LEU A 327 12.75 15.63 6.24
CA LEU A 327 13.27 14.36 6.72
C LEU A 327 14.78 14.24 6.45
#